data_AF-A0AAV3Y7G4-F1
#
_entry.id   AF-A0AAV3Y7G4-F1
#
_cell.length_a   1.000
_cell.length_b   1.000
_cell.length_c   1.000
_cell.angle_alpha   90.00
_cell.angle_beta   90.00
_cell.angle_gamma   90.00
#
_symmetry.space_group_name_H-M   'P 1'
#
loop_
_entity.id
_entity.type
_entity.pdbx_description
1 polymer ?
#
loop_
_entity_poly.entity_id
_entity_poly.type
_entity_poly.pdbx_seq_one_letter_code
_entity_poly.pdbx_strand_id
1 'polypeptide(L)'
;MPAVGAIDIEIADTEWIDASPDFTPQRHKFSGEGGIHFDDTGFKEIDYISQFLDDEFWRLIATETNRKAVQFFTAEPRLGPRSIFRSWYEMNPQEMRKFIGLILLMGLVKKPRW
;
A
#
# COMPACT_ATOMS: atom_id res chain seq x y z
N MET A 1 35.02 0.37 10.30
CA MET A 1 33.62 0.38 9.81
C MET A 1 32.75 0.07 11.02
N PRO A 2 32.07 1.04 11.66
CA PRO A 2 31.21 0.73 12.79
C PRO A 2 29.93 0.05 12.28
N ALA A 3 29.50 -0.98 13.01
CA ALA A 3 28.35 -1.82 12.69
C ALA A 3 27.05 -1.02 12.81
N VAL A 4 26.16 -1.17 11.83
CA VAL A 4 24.78 -0.71 11.90
C VAL A 4 24.11 -1.51 13.02
N GLY A 5 23.79 -0.83 14.12
CA GLY A 5 23.09 -1.42 15.26
C GLY A 5 21.74 -1.95 14.79
N ALA A 6 21.53 -3.25 14.96
CA ALA A 6 20.22 -3.85 14.86
C ALA A 6 19.30 -3.12 15.84
N ILE A 7 18.20 -2.56 15.33
CA ILE A 7 17.10 -2.17 16.20
C ILE A 7 16.43 -3.49 16.57
N ASP A 8 16.76 -3.98 17.78
CA ASP A 8 16.06 -5.10 18.39
C ASP A 8 14.62 -4.64 18.69
N ILE A 9 13.73 -4.81 17.72
CA ILE A 9 12.30 -4.76 18.00
C ILE A 9 11.98 -6.05 18.72
N GLU A 10 11.99 -6.03 20.05
CA GLU A 10 11.31 -7.05 20.85
C GLU A 10 9.84 -7.05 20.42
N ILE A 11 9.48 -7.98 19.53
CA ILE A 11 8.09 -8.33 19.27
C ILE A 11 7.66 -9.09 20.52
N ALA A 12 7.22 -8.36 21.54
CA ALA A 12 6.56 -8.96 22.67
C ALA A 12 5.36 -9.76 22.13
N ASP A 13 5.35 -11.06 22.39
CA ASP A 13 4.20 -11.95 22.22
C ASP A 13 3.07 -11.45 23.12
N THR A 14 2.43 -10.36 22.71
CA THR A 14 1.36 -9.72 23.46
C THR A 14 0.08 -10.37 22.98
N GLU A 15 -0.36 -11.40 23.70
CA GLU A 15 -1.74 -11.85 23.63
C GLU A 15 -2.64 -10.63 23.86
N TRP A 16 -3.63 -10.42 22.98
CA TRP A 16 -4.53 -9.29 23.10
C TRP A 16 -5.38 -9.48 24.36
N ILE A 17 -5.10 -8.70 25.40
CA ILE A 17 -5.86 -8.71 26.66
C ILE A 17 -6.95 -7.66 26.58
N ASP A 18 -8.16 -8.01 27.03
CA ASP A 18 -9.26 -7.05 27.19
C ASP A 18 -8.85 -5.92 28.13
N ALA A 19 -9.07 -4.68 27.70
CA ALA A 19 -8.78 -3.52 28.52
C ALA A 19 -9.60 -3.57 29.82
N SER A 20 -8.93 -3.36 30.97
CA SER A 20 -9.60 -3.20 32.26
C SER A 20 -10.68 -2.12 32.17
N PRO A 21 -11.82 -2.24 32.88
CA PRO A 21 -12.85 -1.19 32.95
C PRO A 21 -12.29 0.19 33.33
N ASP A 22 -11.17 0.21 34.07
CA ASP A 22 -10.50 1.43 34.56
C ASP A 22 -9.34 1.88 33.65
N PHE A 23 -9.16 1.24 32.49
CA PHE A 23 -8.09 1.60 31.56
C PHE A 23 -8.33 2.98 30.97
N THR A 24 -7.45 3.92 31.32
CA THR A 24 -7.40 5.22 30.65
C THR A 24 -6.25 5.19 29.64
N PRO A 25 -6.50 5.32 28.32
CA PRO A 25 -5.46 5.29 27.31
C PRO A 25 -4.47 6.44 27.54
N GLN A 26 -3.21 6.12 27.79
CA GLN A 26 -2.15 7.13 27.88
C GLN A 26 -1.78 7.58 26.47
N ARG A 27 -2.06 8.84 26.14
CA ARG A 27 -1.49 9.47 24.94
C ARG A 27 -0.04 9.78 25.23
N HIS A 28 0.87 9.00 24.67
CA HIS A 28 2.28 9.36 24.66
C HIS A 28 2.45 10.71 23.95
N LYS A 29 3.23 11.61 24.56
CA LYS A 29 3.61 12.85 23.87
C LYS A 29 4.55 12.48 22.73
N PHE A 30 4.26 12.96 21.53
CA PHE A 30 5.19 12.87 20.41
C PHE A 30 6.46 13.63 20.78
N SER A 31 7.58 12.91 20.89
CA SER A 31 8.90 13.46 21.23
C SER A 31 9.79 13.65 20.00
N GLY A 32 9.32 13.28 18.81
CA GLY A 32 10.04 13.49 17.56
C GLY A 32 10.04 14.96 17.14
N GLU A 33 11.01 15.31 16.31
CA GLU A 33 10.96 16.56 15.57
C GLU A 33 9.80 16.47 14.55
N GLY A 34 8.99 17.52 14.47
CA GLY A 34 7.92 17.58 13.48
C GLY A 34 8.50 17.95 12.11
N GLY A 35 7.98 17.34 11.04
CA GLY A 35 8.31 17.72 9.67
C GLY A 35 8.82 16.57 8.82
N ILE A 36 9.42 16.92 7.69
CA ILE A 36 10.00 15.99 6.73
C ILE A 36 11.44 15.72 7.17
N HIS A 37 11.79 14.43 7.31
CA HIS A 37 13.11 14.00 7.78
C HIS A 37 14.11 13.70 6.64
N PHE A 38 13.77 14.00 5.40
CA PHE A 38 14.63 13.82 4.24
C PHE A 38 14.79 15.15 3.50
N ASP A 39 15.90 15.30 2.77
CA ASP A 39 16.12 16.45 1.90
C ASP A 39 15.14 16.39 0.71
N ASP A 40 14.24 17.36 0.64
CA ASP A 40 13.22 17.50 -0.40
C ASP A 40 13.53 18.64 -1.38
N THR A 41 14.77 19.14 -1.39
CA THR A 41 15.20 20.22 -2.27
C THR A 41 15.00 19.86 -3.74
N GLY A 42 14.06 20.54 -4.41
CA GLY A 42 13.75 20.32 -5.82
C GLY A 42 12.80 19.15 -6.09
N PHE A 43 12.18 18.57 -5.07
CA PHE A 43 11.17 17.53 -5.22
C PHE A 43 9.94 18.05 -5.96
N LYS A 44 9.36 17.17 -6.76
CA LYS A 44 8.02 17.30 -7.33
C LYS A 44 7.03 16.52 -6.48
N GLU A 45 5.74 16.74 -6.71
CA GLU A 45 4.65 16.07 -5.98
C GLU A 45 4.75 14.54 -6.04
N ILE A 46 5.22 14.00 -7.18
CA ILE A 46 5.40 12.56 -7.37
C ILE A 46 6.57 11.99 -6.56
N ASP A 47 7.58 12.82 -6.23
CA ASP A 47 8.75 12.38 -5.48
C ASP A 47 8.38 12.12 -4.02
N TYR A 48 7.46 12.92 -3.46
CA TYR A 48 6.86 12.64 -2.15
C TYR A 48 6.06 11.34 -2.15
N ILE A 49 5.25 11.08 -3.18
CA ILE A 49 4.51 9.81 -3.29
C ILE A 49 5.48 8.63 -3.35
N SER A 50 6.59 8.78 -4.06
CA SER A 50 7.60 7.73 -4.23
C SER A 50 8.34 7.39 -2.93
N GLN A 51 8.32 8.27 -1.91
CA GLN A 51 8.82 7.95 -0.56
C GLN A 51 7.93 6.94 0.18
N PHE A 52 6.63 6.89 -0.14
CA PHE A 52 5.68 5.96 0.47
C PHE A 52 5.44 4.73 -0.39
N LEU A 53 5.37 4.91 -1.71
CA LEU A 53 5.08 3.89 -2.70
C LEU A 53 6.31 3.68 -3.57
N ASP A 54 7.25 2.91 -3.05
CA ASP A 54 8.53 2.63 -3.71
C ASP A 54 8.41 1.61 -4.86
N ASP A 55 9.52 1.39 -5.57
CA ASP A 55 9.55 0.45 -6.70
C ASP A 55 9.21 -0.99 -6.29
N GLU A 56 9.55 -1.38 -5.05
CA GLU A 56 9.20 -2.69 -4.52
C GLU A 56 7.69 -2.82 -4.34
N PHE A 57 7.04 -1.82 -3.76
CA PHE A 57 5.60 -1.77 -3.62
C PHE A 57 4.92 -2.01 -4.98
N TRP A 58 5.28 -1.24 -6.01
CA TRP A 58 4.69 -1.36 -7.34
C TRP A 58 4.89 -2.74 -7.96
N ARG A 59 6.08 -3.31 -7.79
CA ARG A 59 6.41 -4.66 -8.27
C ARG A 59 5.59 -5.72 -7.53
N LEU A 60 5.48 -5.61 -6.20
CA LEU A 60 4.78 -6.55 -5.35
C LEU A 60 3.30 -6.60 -5.72
N ILE A 61 2.62 -5.45 -5.81
CA ILE A 61 1.19 -5.42 -6.09
C ILE A 61 0.86 -5.92 -7.50
N ALA A 62 1.72 -5.65 -8.50
CA ALA A 62 1.56 -6.19 -9.85
C ALA A 62 1.73 -7.72 -9.85
N THR A 63 2.78 -8.21 -9.18
CA THR A 63 3.05 -9.66 -9.04
C THR A 63 1.89 -10.37 -8.35
N GLU A 64 1.40 -9.82 -7.26
CA GLU A 64 0.30 -10.40 -6.48
C GLU A 64 -1.03 -10.39 -7.24
N THR A 65 -1.28 -9.34 -8.01
CA THR A 65 -2.47 -9.27 -8.87
C THR A 65 -2.43 -10.34 -9.95
N ASN A 66 -1.27 -10.53 -10.60
CA ASN A 66 -1.10 -11.60 -11.58
C ASN A 66 -1.22 -12.98 -10.95
N ARG A 67 -0.61 -13.20 -9.78
CA ARG A 67 -0.74 -14.44 -9.02
C ARG A 67 -2.20 -14.75 -8.70
N LYS A 68 -2.97 -13.74 -8.29
CA LYS A 68 -4.39 -13.89 -8.01
C LYS A 68 -5.20 -14.24 -9.25
N ALA A 69 -4.88 -13.64 -10.40
CA ALA A 69 -5.51 -13.97 -11.66
C ALA A 69 -5.23 -15.42 -12.07
N VAL A 70 -3.99 -15.89 -11.95
CA VAL A 70 -3.64 -17.30 -12.20
C VAL A 70 -4.44 -18.23 -11.30
N GLN A 71 -4.49 -17.97 -10.00
CA GLN A 71 -5.31 -18.76 -9.06
C GLN A 71 -6.78 -18.79 -9.46
N PHE A 72 -7.33 -17.66 -9.92
CA PHE A 72 -8.71 -17.57 -10.38
C PHE A 72 -8.96 -18.44 -11.61
N PHE A 73 -8.08 -18.43 -12.62
CA PHE A 73 -8.25 -19.25 -13.83
C PHE A 73 -7.98 -20.74 -13.58
N THR A 74 -7.05 -21.08 -12.70
CA THR A 74 -6.76 -22.48 -12.31
C THR A 74 -7.94 -23.13 -11.59
N ALA A 75 -8.79 -22.34 -10.91
CA ALA A 75 -10.02 -22.84 -10.29
C ALA A 75 -11.15 -23.14 -11.31
N GLU A 76 -10.86 -23.15 -12.61
CA GLU A 76 -11.78 -23.43 -13.72
C GLU A 76 -13.12 -22.67 -13.63
N PRO A 77 -13.10 -21.32 -13.58
CA PRO A 77 -14.32 -20.54 -13.47
C PRO A 77 -15.14 -20.66 -14.75
N ARG A 78 -16.45 -20.92 -14.63
CA ARG A 78 -17.37 -20.86 -15.78
C ARG A 78 -17.61 -19.41 -16.19
N LEU A 79 -16.81 -18.92 -17.13
CA LEU A 79 -16.92 -17.55 -17.65
C LEU A 79 -18.02 -17.45 -18.71
N GLY A 80 -18.96 -16.54 -18.50
CA GLY A 80 -19.97 -16.21 -19.52
C GLY A 80 -19.34 -15.71 -20.84
N PRO A 81 -20.10 -15.72 -21.95
CA PRO A 81 -19.57 -15.38 -23.28
C PRO A 81 -19.00 -13.96 -23.39
N ARG A 82 -19.54 -13.01 -22.61
CA ARG A 82 -19.15 -11.58 -22.60
C ARG A 82 -18.35 -11.18 -21.36
N SER A 83 -17.74 -12.15 -20.67
CA SER A 83 -16.96 -11.86 -19.47
C SER A 83 -15.67 -11.11 -19.81
N ILE A 84 -15.42 -10.00 -19.13
CA ILE A 84 -14.19 -9.19 -19.27
C ILE A 84 -12.95 -10.00 -18.89
N PHE A 85 -13.10 -11.01 -18.03
CA PHE A 85 -12.00 -11.91 -17.66
C PHE A 85 -11.44 -12.70 -18.87
N ARG A 86 -12.17 -12.80 -19.99
CA ARG A 86 -11.67 -13.42 -21.22
C ARG A 86 -10.60 -12.58 -21.93
N SER A 87 -10.57 -11.27 -21.68
CA SER A 87 -9.54 -10.37 -22.20
C SER A 87 -8.48 -10.03 -21.16
N TRP A 88 -8.35 -10.86 -20.11
CA TRP A 88 -7.30 -10.69 -19.11
C TRP A 88 -5.92 -10.85 -19.73
N TYR A 89 -4.98 -10.05 -19.25
CA TYR A 89 -3.57 -10.10 -19.61
C TYR A 89 -2.72 -9.78 -18.37
N GLU A 90 -1.45 -10.16 -18.39
CA GLU A 90 -0.55 -9.93 -17.26
C GLU A 90 -0.30 -8.44 -17.04
N MET A 91 -0.50 -8.00 -15.79
CA MET A 91 -0.30 -6.64 -15.36
C MET A 91 1.18 -6.33 -15.15
N ASN A 92 1.62 -5.16 -15.61
CA ASN A 92 2.97 -4.66 -15.30
C ASN A 92 2.93 -3.52 -14.26
N PRO A 93 4.07 -3.19 -13.60
CA PRO A 93 4.12 -2.13 -12.59
C PRO A 93 3.72 -0.74 -13.13
N GLN A 94 3.99 -0.43 -14.40
CA GLN A 94 3.64 0.87 -15.00
C GLN A 94 2.13 1.02 -15.20
N GLU A 95 1.43 -0.04 -15.59
CA GLU A 95 -0.03 -0.07 -15.66
C GLU A 95 -0.64 0.05 -14.28
N MET A 96 -0.05 -0.61 -13.28
CA MET A 96 -0.52 -0.50 -11.90
C MET A 96 -0.38 0.93 -11.37
N ARG A 97 0.72 1.64 -11.68
CA ARG A 97 0.86 3.08 -11.37
C ARG A 97 -0.26 3.91 -11.99
N LYS A 98 -0.61 3.64 -13.26
CA LYS A 98 -1.74 4.32 -13.93
C LYS A 98 -3.07 4.01 -13.26
N PHE A 99 -3.30 2.75 -12.88
CA PHE A 99 -4.52 2.33 -12.19
C PHE A 99 -4.69 3.03 -10.83
N ILE A 100 -3.65 3.04 -9.99
CA ILE A 100 -3.67 3.76 -8.71
C ILE A 100 -3.80 5.28 -8.94
N GLY A 101 -3.12 5.84 -9.96
CA GLY A 101 -3.29 7.23 -10.34
C GLY A 101 -4.73 7.59 -10.69
N LEU A 102 -5.46 6.70 -11.39
CA LEU A 102 -6.88 6.86 -11.65
C LEU A 102 -7.73 6.81 -10.37
N ILE A 103 -7.38 5.94 -9.41
CA ILE A 103 -8.06 5.89 -8.11
C ILE A 103 -7.89 7.21 -7.34
N LEU A 104 -6.67 7.74 -7.29
CA LEU A 104 -6.40 9.03 -6.66
C LEU A 104 -7.19 10.15 -7.35
N LEU A 105 -7.24 10.14 -8.69
CA LEU A 105 -8.04 11.11 -9.46
C LEU A 105 -9.53 11.01 -9.14
N MET A 106 -10.08 9.79 -8.94
CA MET A 106 -11.46 9.60 -8.51
C MET A 106 -11.73 10.15 -7.10
N GLY A 107 -10.75 10.09 -6.20
CA GLY A 107 -10.84 10.71 -4.88
C GLY A 107 -10.77 12.25 -4.93
N LEU A 108 -10.01 12.79 -5.89
CA LEU A 108 -9.83 14.24 -6.05
C LEU A 108 -10.99 14.91 -6.79
N VAL A 109 -11.46 14.30 -7.88
CA VAL A 109 -12.49 14.89 -8.75
C VAL A 109 -13.87 14.53 -8.21
N LYS A 110 -14.54 15.51 -7.59
CA LYS A 110 -15.96 15.40 -7.24
C LYS A 110 -16.80 15.42 -8.51
N LYS A 111 -17.28 14.26 -8.94
CA LYS A 111 -18.23 14.18 -10.05
C LYS A 111 -19.54 14.84 -9.64
N PRO A 112 -20.19 15.60 -10.55
CA PRO A 112 -21.51 16.16 -10.28
C PRO A 112 -22.48 15.02 -9.95
N ARG A 113 -23.36 15.26 -8.99
CA ARG A 113 -24.48 14.36 -8.75
C ARG A 113 -25.44 14.52 -9.92
N TRP A 114 -25.75 13.41 -10.57
CA TRP A 114 -26.80 13.33 -11.59
C TRP A 114 -28.17 13.54 -10.95
#